data_AF-R1GGQ8-F1
#
_entry.id   AF-R1GGQ8-F1
#
_cell.length_a   1.000
_cell.length_b   1.000
_cell.length_c   1.000
_cell.angle_alpha   90.00
_cell.angle_beta   90.00
_cell.angle_gamma   90.00
#
_symmetry.space_group_name_H-M   'P 1'
#
loop_
_entity.id
_entity.type
_entity.pdbx_description
1 polymer ?
#
loop_
_entity_poly.entity_id
_entity_poly.type
_entity_poly.pdbx_seq_one_letter_code
_entity_poly.pdbx_strand_id
1 'polypeptide(L)' 'MDVEVTDKPARRLAEHALWREVLTFEAGDDPAVRSMQEEAQRMLATFEGLRRVLATARAPRTAP' A
#
# COMPACT_ATOMS: atom_id res chain seq x y z
N MET A 1 -24.32 7.58 3.85
CA MET A 1 -23.30 6.92 3.00
C MET A 1 -22.94 5.64 3.72
N ASP A 2 -23.13 4.49 3.08
CA ASP A 2 -22.69 3.22 3.62
C ASP A 2 -21.34 2.89 2.96
N VAL A 3 -20.31 2.64 3.77
CA VAL A 3 -18.95 2.36 3.29
C VAL A 3 -18.69 0.88 3.52
N GLU A 4 -18.76 0.10 2.44
CA GLU A 4 -18.41 -1.31 2.50
C GLU A 4 -16.89 -1.46 2.52
N VAL A 5 -16.37 -2.00 3.63
CA VAL A 5 -14.96 -2.29 3.83
C VAL A 5 -14.73 -3.77 3.56
N THR A 6 -13.97 -4.07 2.50
CA THR A 6 -13.56 -5.44 2.18
C THR A 6 -12.08 -5.65 2.46
N ASP A 7 -11.75 -6.76 3.12
CA ASP A 7 -10.37 -7.19 3.28
C ASP A 7 -9.85 -7.80 1.96
N LYS A 8 -8.53 -7.69 1.72
CA LYS A 8 -7.84 -8.23 0.54
C LYS A 8 -6.51 -8.87 0.97
N PRO A 9 -6.54 -10.04 1.63
CA PRO A 9 -5.33 -10.67 2.17
C PRO A 9 -4.30 -11.03 1.09
N ALA A 10 -4.73 -11.48 -0.09
CA ALA A 10 -3.82 -11.76 -1.21
C ALA A 10 -3.09 -10.50 -1.70
N ARG A 11 -3.79 -9.36 -1.75
CA ARG A 11 -3.18 -8.06 -2.09
C ARG A 11 -2.17 -7.62 -1.03
N ARG A 12 -2.50 -7.82 0.25
CA ARG A 12 -1.61 -7.53 1.38
C ARG A 12 -0.32 -8.35 1.29
N LEU A 13 -0.42 -9.64 0.98
CA LEU A 13 0.75 -10.52 0.80
C LEU A 13 1.61 -10.09 -0.39
N ALA A 14 0.98 -9.76 -1.52
CA ALA A 14 1.69 -9.28 -2.71
C ALA A 14 2.40 -7.94 -2.45
N GLU A 15 1.76 -7.01 -1.75
CA GLU A 15 2.36 -5.73 -1.36
C GLU A 15 3.56 -5.93 -0.42
N HIS A 16 3.44 -6.82 0.56
CA HIS A 16 4.56 -7.16 1.45
C HIS A 16 5.75 -7.79 0.69
N ALA A 17 5.46 -8.65 -0.30
CA ALA A 17 6.49 -9.25 -1.14
C ALA A 17 7.21 -8.19 -1.98
N LEU A 18 6.45 -7.30 -2.62
CA LEU A 18 6.99 -6.18 -3.40
C LEU A 18 7.93 -5.30 -2.56
N TRP A 19 7.51 -4.88 -1.36
CA TRP A 19 8.36 -4.03 -0.52
C TRP A 19 9.64 -4.72 -0.08
N ARG A 20 9.62 -6.03 0.16
CA ARG A 20 10.84 -6.79 0.44
C ARG A 20 11.75 -6.89 -0.78
N GLU A 21 11.17 -7.11 -1.97
CA GLU A 21 11.92 -7.19 -3.22
C GLU A 21 12.68 -5.89 -3.51
N VAL A 22 12.08 -4.73 -3.19
CA VAL A 22 12.72 -3.42 -3.34
C VAL A 22 14.07 -3.31 -2.61
N LEU A 23 14.20 -4.02 -1.49
CA LEU A 23 15.41 -4.00 -0.67
C LEU A 23 16.48 -5.00 -1.14
N THR A 24 16.24 -5.77 -2.21
CA THR A 24 17.17 -6.81 -2.67
C THR A 24 18.16 -6.35 -3.74
N PHE A 25 17.91 -5.20 -4.38
CA PHE A 25 18.79 -4.65 -5.41
C PHE A 25 19.63 -3.49 -4.89
N GLU A 26 20.82 -3.33 -5.44
CA GLU A 26 21.68 -2.17 -5.18
C GLU A 26 21.15 -0.95 -5.93
N ALA A 27 20.97 0.17 -5.23
CA ALA A 27 20.48 1.41 -5.83
C ALA A 27 21.47 2.06 -6.79
N GLY A 28 22.77 1.84 -6.56
CA GLY A 28 23.83 2.61 -7.18
C GLY A 28 23.57 4.12 -7.04
N ASP A 29 23.70 4.83 -8.16
CA ASP A 29 23.46 6.28 -8.24
C ASP A 29 22.05 6.64 -8.71
N ASP A 30 21.11 5.69 -8.78
CA ASP A 30 19.72 5.99 -9.16
C ASP A 30 18.93 6.57 -7.96
N PRO A 31 18.54 7.86 -8.02
CA PRO A 31 17.82 8.50 -6.93
C PRO A 31 16.38 7.99 -6.77
N ALA A 32 15.74 7.50 -7.84
CA ALA A 32 14.39 6.96 -7.77
C ALA A 32 14.39 5.62 -7.03
N VAL A 33 15.38 4.77 -7.30
CA VAL A 33 15.55 3.51 -6.58
C VAL A 33 15.83 3.76 -5.10
N ARG A 34 16.72 4.70 -4.77
CA ARG A 34 17.03 5.05 -3.38
C ARG A 34 15.80 5.53 -2.61
N SER A 35 15.01 6.41 -3.23
CA SER A 35 13.74 6.88 -2.67
C SER A 35 12.76 5.73 -2.42
N MET A 36 12.66 4.79 -3.37
CA MET A 36 11.80 3.61 -3.23
C MET A 36 12.25 2.70 -2.08
N GLN A 37 13.56 2.54 -1.86
CA GLN A 37 14.11 1.75 -0.76
C GLN A 37 13.85 2.39 0.60
N GLU A 38 14.01 3.70 0.72
CA GLU A 38 13.67 4.43 1.93
C GLU A 38 12.17 4.30 2.27
N GLU A 39 11.31 4.35 1.25
CA GLU A 39 9.88 4.11 1.43
C GLU A 39 9.59 2.67 1.83
N ALA A 40 10.26 1.69 1.21
CA ALA A 40 10.12 0.28 1.57
C ALA A 40 10.47 0.03 3.05
N GLN A 41 11.53 0.67 3.56
CA GLN A 41 11.90 0.59 4.98
C GLN A 41 10.80 1.13 5.90
N ARG A 42 10.22 2.30 5.57
CA ARG A 42 9.11 2.89 6.35
C ARG A 42 7.86 2.02 6.30
N MET A 43 7.53 1.50 5.13
CA MET A 43 6.35 0.65 4.92
C MET A 43 6.46 -0.68 5.65
N LEU A 44 7.61 -1.35 5.59
CA LEU A 44 7.82 -2.63 6.28
C LEU A 44 7.82 -2.47 7.80
N ALA A 45 8.41 -1.40 8.33
CA ALA A 45 8.42 -1.12 9.77
C ALA A 45 7.01 -0.95 10.37
N THR A 46 6.04 -0.53 9.56
CA THR A 46 4.66 -0.27 9.99
C THR A 46 3.65 -1.29 9.45
N PHE A 47 4.09 -2.27 8.66
CA PHE A 47 3.21 -3.10 7.82
C PHE A 47 2.18 -3.89 8.62
N GLU A 48 2.60 -4.47 9.75
CA GLU A 48 1.72 -5.25 10.64
C GLU A 48 0.74 -4.37 11.43
N GLY A 49 1.13 -3.14 11.74
CA GLY A 49 0.30 -2.17 12.46
C GLY A 49 -0.76 -1.47 11.61
N LEU A 50 -0.64 -1.53 10.27
CA LEU A 50 -1.53 -0.86 9.35
C LEU A 50 -2.58 -1.83 8.78
N ARG A 51 -3.87 -1.50 8.99
CA ARG A 51 -4.99 -2.16 8.28
C ARG A 51 -5.35 -1.34 7.05
N ARG A 52 -4.85 -1.75 5.87
CA ARG A 52 -5.26 -1.16 4.60
C ARG A 52 -6.65 -1.66 4.19
N VAL A 53 -7.55 -0.72 3.95
CA VAL A 53 -8.94 -0.97 3.54
C VAL A 53 -9.19 -0.33 2.19
N LEU A 54 -9.92 -1.01 1.30
CA LEU A 54 -10.45 -0.40 0.09
C LEU A 54 -11.90 -0.02 0.36
N ALA A 55 -12.19 1.27 0.27
CA ALA A 55 -13.54 1.82 0.42
C ALA A 55 -14.01 2.38 -0.92
N THR A 56 -15.24 2.07 -1.30
CA THR A 56 -15.90 2.69 -2.46
C THR A 56 -16.97 3.65 -1.95
N ALA A 57 -16.84 4.93 -2.26
CA ALA A 57 -17.86 5.94 -1.97
C ALA A 57 -18.76 6.13 -3.20
N ARG A 58 -20.09 6.22 -3.01
CA ARG A 58 -21.03 6.66 -4.05
C ARG A 58 -21.47 8.11 -3.80
N ALA A 59 -21.52 8.92 -4.85
CA ALA A 59 -22.08 10.27 -4.78
C ALA A 59 -23.51 10.25 -4.18
N PRO A 60 -23.89 11.24 -3.36
CA PRO A 60 -25.23 11.32 -2.83
C PRO A 60 -26.24 11.39 -3.98
N ARG A 61 -27.28 10.56 -3.94
CA ARG A 61 -28.42 10.70 -4.85
C ARG A 61 -29.17 11.95 -4.40
N THR A 62 -29.07 13.05 -5.14
CA THR A 62 -30.05 14.14 -5.04
C THR A 62 -31.40 13.56 -5.43
N ALA A 63 -32.33 13.47 -4.47
CA ALA A 63 -33.73 13.20 -4.78
C ALA A 63 -34.27 14.32 -5.70
N PRO A 64 -35.15 14.01 -6.67
CA PRO A 64 -35.83 15.04 -7.45
C PRO A 64 -36.73 15.93 -6.58
#